data_AF-A0A1T4MG15-F1
#
_entry.id   AF-A0A1T4MG15-F1
#
_cell.length_a   1.000
_cell.length_b   1.000
_cell.length_c   1.000
_cell.angle_alpha   90.00
_cell.angle_beta   90.00
_cell.angle_gamma   90.00
#
_symmetry.space_group_name_H-M   'P 1'
#
loop_
_entity.id
_entity.type
_entity.pdbx_description
1 polymer ?
#
loop_
_entity_poly.entity_id
_entity_poly.type
_entity_poly.pdbx_seq_one_letter_code
_entity_poly.pdbx_strand_id
1 'polypeptide(L)'
;MDIFEITDDSVNKAWAGSDGYCFSMKDYTLKNVSELSDNDIPDNVSKSQIMVTLGYVPYVTVTDVEIMRAFIDTINNKKLKGNFEKVEDNDYVETFWKYCNIYPEISNDYGDFEHKYVKNKIVDWCKENGINYAVK
;
A
#
# COMPACT_ATOMS: atom_id res chain seq x y z
N MET A 1 -17.25 -17.30 10.72
CA MET A 1 -15.87 -16.80 10.83
C MET A 1 -15.80 -15.63 9.90
N ASP A 2 -15.54 -14.45 10.44
CA ASP A 2 -15.48 -13.24 9.62
C ASP A 2 -14.17 -13.25 8.83
N ILE A 3 -14.21 -12.70 7.62
CA ILE A 3 -13.12 -12.73 6.66
C ILE A 3 -12.98 -11.37 6.01
N PHE A 4 -11.75 -10.90 5.88
CA PHE A 4 -11.48 -9.67 5.15
C PHE A 4 -11.45 -9.95 3.65
N GLU A 5 -12.33 -9.31 2.89
CA GLU A 5 -12.36 -9.44 1.44
C GLU A 5 -11.40 -8.43 0.80
N ILE A 6 -10.37 -8.94 0.13
CA ILE A 6 -9.42 -8.11 -0.64
C ILE A 6 -10.04 -7.87 -2.01
N THR A 7 -10.57 -6.65 -2.20
CA THR A 7 -11.24 -6.17 -3.41
C THR A 7 -10.47 -5.00 -4.01
N ASP A 8 -10.90 -4.48 -5.16
CA ASP A 8 -10.33 -3.26 -5.75
C ASP A 8 -10.49 -2.03 -4.83
N ASP A 9 -11.55 -1.97 -4.02
CA ASP A 9 -11.70 -0.93 -3.00
C ASP A 9 -10.62 -1.06 -1.91
N SER A 10 -10.31 -2.29 -1.47
CA SER A 10 -9.22 -2.56 -0.53
C SER A 10 -7.85 -2.14 -1.11
N VAL A 11 -7.65 -2.34 -2.41
CA VAL A 11 -6.45 -1.89 -3.15
C VAL A 11 -6.38 -0.37 -3.20
N ASN A 12 -7.48 0.31 -3.58
CA ASN A 12 -7.54 1.77 -3.64
C ASN A 12 -7.27 2.42 -2.28
N LYS A 13 -7.75 1.82 -1.18
CA LYS A 13 -7.52 2.33 0.18
C LYS A 13 -6.07 2.27 0.63
N ALA A 14 -5.23 1.42 0.04
CA ALA A 14 -3.80 1.36 0.36
C ALA A 14 -3.04 2.63 -0.11
N TRP A 15 -3.63 3.40 -1.02
CA TRP A 15 -3.08 4.66 -1.52
C TRP A 15 -3.41 5.88 -0.64
N ALA A 16 -4.21 5.69 0.43
CA ALA A 16 -4.65 6.79 1.28
C ALA A 16 -3.58 7.30 2.27
N GLY A 17 -2.37 6.72 2.26
CA GLY A 17 -1.30 7.07 3.19
C GLY A 17 -1.53 6.54 4.61
N SER A 18 -0.56 6.79 5.50
CA SER A 18 -0.48 6.20 6.85
C SER A 18 -1.65 6.55 7.76
N ASP A 19 -2.28 7.69 7.51
CA ASP A 19 -3.41 8.19 8.29
C ASP A 19 -4.76 7.98 7.59
N GLY A 20 -4.79 7.15 6.54
CA GLY A 20 -5.99 6.88 5.76
C GLY A 20 -6.93 5.89 6.44
N TYR A 21 -6.48 4.64 6.61
CA TYR A 21 -7.32 3.55 7.07
C TYR A 21 -6.67 2.69 8.15
N CYS A 22 -7.51 2.11 9.00
CA CYS A 22 -7.14 1.01 9.89
C CYS A 22 -8.14 -0.13 9.76
N PHE A 23 -7.70 -1.34 10.06
CA PHE A 23 -8.51 -2.54 10.05
C PHE A 23 -9.05 -2.87 11.44
N SER A 24 -10.33 -3.22 11.52
CA SER A 24 -10.99 -3.63 12.75
C SER A 24 -10.97 -5.15 12.92
N MET A 25 -10.31 -5.64 13.97
CA MET A 25 -10.31 -7.07 14.34
C MET A 25 -11.68 -7.57 14.83
N LYS A 26 -12.63 -6.66 15.07
CA LYS A 26 -13.98 -6.98 15.58
C LYS A 26 -14.95 -7.36 14.47
N ASP A 27 -14.90 -6.65 13.35
CA ASP A 27 -15.86 -6.78 12.25
C ASP A 27 -15.21 -7.03 10.88
N TYR A 28 -13.87 -7.15 10.84
CA TYR A 28 -13.09 -7.46 9.65
C TYR A 28 -13.26 -6.45 8.49
N THR A 29 -13.43 -5.17 8.85
CA THR A 29 -13.58 -4.08 7.87
C THR A 29 -12.52 -2.98 8.04
N LEU A 30 -12.28 -2.24 6.96
CA LEU A 30 -11.46 -1.02 6.98
C LEU A 30 -12.29 0.18 7.45
N LYS A 31 -11.76 0.93 8.40
CA LYS A 31 -12.33 2.18 8.92
C LYS A 31 -11.43 3.34 8.52
N ASN A 32 -12.04 4.44 8.09
CA ASN A 32 -11.32 5.69 7.85
C ASN A 32 -10.87 6.25 9.21
N VAL A 33 -9.58 6.53 9.34
CA VAL A 33 -9.00 7.01 10.61
C VAL A 33 -9.58 8.37 11.02
N SER A 34 -9.97 9.20 10.05
CA SER A 34 -10.58 10.52 10.33
C SER A 34 -12.02 10.42 10.85
N GLU A 35 -12.70 9.30 10.62
CA GLU A 35 -14.09 9.07 11.07
C GLU A 35 -14.15 8.37 12.43
N LEU A 36 -13.02 7.85 12.91
CA LEU A 36 -12.93 7.32 14.27
C LEU A 36 -13.01 8.49 15.25
N SER A 37 -14.09 8.53 16.04
CA SER A 37 -14.36 9.64 16.96
C SER A 37 -13.21 9.85 17.93
N ASP A 38 -12.65 11.07 17.95
CA ASP A 38 -11.63 11.48 18.91
C ASP A 38 -12.14 11.51 20.37
N ASN A 39 -13.47 11.38 20.56
CA ASN A 39 -14.15 11.55 21.85
C ASN A 39 -13.76 10.54 22.94
N ASP A 40 -13.04 9.46 22.61
CA ASP A 40 -12.60 8.43 23.57
C ASP A 40 -11.07 8.38 23.77
N ILE A 41 -10.33 9.38 23.26
CA ILE A 41 -8.85 9.43 23.35
C ILE A 41 -8.45 10.39 24.48
N PRO A 42 -7.97 9.89 25.64
CA PRO A 42 -7.40 10.75 26.67
C PRO A 42 -6.20 11.54 26.12
N ASP A 43 -6.07 12.81 26.50
CA ASP A 43 -5.03 13.76 26.04
C ASP A 43 -3.58 13.25 26.23
N ASN A 44 -3.37 12.21 27.04
CA ASN A 44 -2.08 11.67 27.43
C ASN A 44 -1.72 10.32 26.80
N VAL A 45 -2.51 9.78 25.87
CA VAL A 45 -2.24 8.51 25.18
C VAL A 45 -2.16 8.73 23.68
N SER A 46 -1.14 8.13 23.03
CA SER A 46 -1.02 8.23 21.58
C SER A 46 -2.19 7.53 20.87
N LYS A 47 -2.70 8.15 19.80
CA LYS A 47 -3.82 7.63 19.00
C LYS A 47 -3.56 6.19 18.51
N SER A 48 -2.32 5.86 18.17
CA SER A 48 -1.90 4.51 17.78
C SER A 48 -2.03 3.47 18.91
N GLN A 49 -1.67 3.81 20.15
CA GLN A 49 -1.82 2.91 21.30
C GLN A 49 -3.30 2.63 21.62
N ILE A 50 -4.16 3.63 21.49
CA ILE A 50 -5.60 3.46 21.71
C ILE A 50 -6.22 2.60 20.61
N MET A 51 -5.85 2.85 19.35
CA MET A 51 -6.30 2.05 18.22
C MET A 51 -6.00 0.56 18.44
N VAL A 52 -4.78 0.22 18.84
CA VAL A 52 -4.42 -1.18 19.14
C VAL A 52 -5.26 -1.73 20.29
N THR A 53 -5.47 -0.96 21.37
CA THR A 53 -6.31 -1.37 22.52
C THR A 53 -7.77 -1.60 22.12
N LEU A 54 -8.28 -0.83 21.17
CA LEU A 54 -9.64 -0.96 20.65
C LEU A 54 -9.79 -2.08 19.62
N GLY A 55 -8.70 -2.77 19.28
CA GLY A 55 -8.67 -3.87 18.31
C GLY A 55 -8.49 -3.40 16.86
N TYR A 56 -7.89 -2.23 16.64
CA TYR A 56 -7.54 -1.73 15.31
C TYR A 56 -6.07 -2.00 14.97
N VAL A 57 -5.83 -2.36 13.71
CA VAL A 57 -4.51 -2.57 13.12
C VAL A 57 -4.30 -1.50 12.03
N PRO A 58 -3.22 -0.71 12.03
CA PRO A 58 -2.93 0.21 10.94
C PRO A 58 -2.92 -0.51 9.59
N TYR A 59 -3.61 0.05 8.60
CA TYR A 59 -3.69 -0.59 7.29
C TYR A 59 -2.39 -0.41 6.50
N VAL A 60 -2.12 -1.32 5.58
CA VAL A 60 -0.97 -1.23 4.69
C VAL A 60 -1.09 0.00 3.78
N THR A 61 0.06 0.61 3.50
CA THR A 61 0.14 1.75 2.58
C THR A 61 1.17 1.51 1.50
N VAL A 62 0.96 2.17 0.35
CA VAL A 62 1.86 2.11 -0.80
C VAL A 62 2.18 3.52 -1.31
N THR A 63 3.27 3.63 -2.07
CA THR A 63 3.66 4.89 -2.75
C THR A 63 4.06 4.59 -4.19
N ASP A 64 3.95 5.57 -5.08
CA ASP A 64 4.38 5.40 -6.48
C ASP A 64 5.85 4.95 -6.57
N VAL A 65 6.72 5.56 -5.76
CA VAL A 65 8.16 5.31 -5.78
C VAL A 65 8.48 3.84 -5.46
N GLU A 66 7.86 3.27 -4.42
CA GLU A 66 8.15 1.87 -4.06
C GLU A 66 7.68 0.90 -5.15
N ILE A 67 6.54 1.14 -5.78
CA ILE A 67 5.98 0.25 -6.81
C ILE A 67 6.81 0.37 -8.09
N MET A 68 7.12 1.60 -8.50
CA MET A 68 7.93 1.83 -9.71
C MET A 68 9.35 1.28 -9.55
N ARG A 69 9.95 1.36 -8.36
CA ARG A 69 11.23 0.68 -8.06
C ARG A 69 11.11 -0.83 -8.20
N ALA A 70 10.11 -1.44 -7.56
CA ALA A 70 9.86 -2.87 -7.67
C ALA A 70 9.60 -3.32 -9.12
N PHE A 71 8.91 -2.49 -9.91
CA PHE A 71 8.65 -2.78 -11.32
C PHE A 71 9.93 -2.78 -12.16
N ILE A 72 10.78 -1.74 -12.03
CA ILE A 72 12.08 -1.68 -12.72
C ILE A 72 12.94 -2.90 -12.36
N ASP A 73 12.86 -3.41 -11.14
CA ASP A 73 13.56 -4.62 -10.71
C ASP A 73 13.07 -5.91 -11.39
N THR A 74 11.86 -5.92 -11.96
CA THR A 74 11.39 -7.05 -12.77
C THR A 74 11.97 -7.05 -14.19
N ILE A 75 12.40 -5.90 -14.69
CA ILE A 75 12.86 -5.75 -16.08
C ILE A 75 14.25 -6.34 -16.22
N ASN A 76 14.45 -7.26 -17.17
CA ASN A 76 15.76 -7.87 -17.43
C ASN A 76 16.70 -6.95 -18.23
N ASN A 77 16.99 -5.75 -17.69
CA ASN A 77 17.89 -4.78 -18.30
C ASN A 77 18.80 -4.11 -17.26
N LYS A 78 20.03 -4.60 -17.12
CA LYS A 78 21.00 -4.11 -16.13
C LYS A 78 21.35 -2.63 -16.29
N LYS A 79 21.38 -2.11 -17.51
CA LYS A 79 21.70 -0.70 -17.76
C LYS A 79 20.57 0.21 -17.31
N LEU A 80 19.33 -0.20 -17.59
CA LEU A 80 18.14 0.52 -17.11
C LEU A 80 18.12 0.56 -15.59
N LYS A 81 18.26 -0.59 -14.93
CA LYS A 81 18.32 -0.67 -13.46
C LYS A 81 19.40 0.24 -12.87
N GLY A 82 20.63 0.14 -13.38
CA GLY A 82 21.75 0.96 -12.89
C GLY A 82 21.59 2.47 -13.14
N ASN A 83 20.71 2.89 -14.05
CA ASN A 83 20.34 4.29 -14.19
C ASN A 83 19.32 4.70 -13.10
N PHE A 84 18.29 3.88 -12.87
CA PHE A 84 17.24 4.13 -11.88
C PHE A 84 17.71 3.99 -10.44
N GLU A 85 18.73 3.18 -10.15
CA GLU A 85 19.37 3.07 -8.83
C GLU A 85 19.93 4.41 -8.33
N LYS A 86 20.27 5.33 -9.23
CA LYS A 86 20.88 6.63 -8.91
C LYS A 86 19.85 7.77 -8.83
N VAL A 87 18.59 7.48 -9.10
CA VAL A 87 17.53 8.47 -9.08
C VAL A 87 17.01 8.57 -7.66
N GLU A 88 17.02 9.78 -7.11
CA GLU A 88 16.46 10.11 -5.80
C GLU A 88 14.94 9.98 -5.81
N ASP A 89 14.33 9.66 -4.66
CA ASP A 89 12.89 9.39 -4.56
C ASP A 89 12.03 10.57 -5.06
N ASN A 90 12.43 11.81 -4.77
CA ASN A 90 11.71 13.02 -5.20
C ASN A 90 11.63 13.18 -6.72
N ASP A 91 12.61 12.64 -7.45
CA ASP A 91 12.70 12.75 -8.92
C ASP A 91 12.27 11.44 -9.62
N TYR A 92 11.93 10.41 -8.85
CA TYR A 92 11.77 9.05 -9.38
C TYR A 92 10.57 8.91 -10.29
N VAL A 93 9.40 9.41 -9.86
CA VAL A 93 8.14 9.34 -10.62
C VAL A 93 8.27 10.07 -11.96
N GLU A 94 8.82 11.28 -11.95
CA GLU A 94 9.01 12.07 -13.17
C GLU A 94 10.00 11.37 -14.12
N THR A 95 11.11 10.84 -13.58
CA THR A 95 12.11 10.13 -14.37
C THR A 95 11.54 8.86 -14.99
N PHE A 96 10.74 8.11 -14.23
CA PHE A 96 10.06 6.91 -14.71
C PHE A 96 9.20 7.18 -15.95
N TRP A 97 8.29 8.16 -15.85
CA TRP A 97 7.40 8.50 -16.96
C TRP A 97 8.15 9.10 -18.16
N LYS A 98 9.22 9.89 -17.93
CA LYS A 98 10.09 10.35 -19.03
C LYS A 98 10.71 9.18 -19.80
N TYR A 99 11.19 8.16 -19.11
CA TYR A 99 11.73 6.96 -19.76
C TYR A 99 10.66 6.18 -20.52
N CYS A 100 9.49 5.98 -19.92
CA CYS A 100 8.38 5.28 -20.58
C CYS A 100 7.87 6.05 -21.81
N ASN A 101 7.90 7.39 -21.80
CA ASN A 101 7.55 8.17 -22.99
C ASN A 101 8.53 7.96 -24.16
N ILE A 102 9.81 7.69 -23.88
CA ILE A 102 10.83 7.39 -24.90
C ILE A 102 10.74 5.93 -25.34
N TYR A 103 10.46 5.03 -24.39
CA TYR A 103 10.39 3.59 -24.57
C TYR A 103 9.06 3.05 -24.00
N PRO A 104 7.92 3.22 -24.71
CA PRO A 104 6.59 2.87 -24.21
C PRO A 104 6.44 1.41 -23.81
N GLU A 105 7.23 0.53 -24.43
CA GLU A 105 7.28 -0.90 -24.14
C GLU A 105 7.66 -1.21 -22.69
N ILE A 106 8.36 -0.30 -22.02
CA ILE A 106 8.73 -0.44 -20.60
C ILE A 106 7.48 -0.45 -19.73
N SER A 107 6.48 0.38 -20.03
CA SER A 107 5.28 0.53 -19.20
C SER A 107 4.12 -0.40 -19.57
N ASN A 108 4.24 -1.22 -20.62
CA ASN A 108 3.15 -2.05 -21.13
C ASN A 108 2.47 -2.88 -20.03
N ASP A 109 3.28 -3.47 -19.13
CA ASP A 109 2.79 -4.36 -18.07
C ASP A 109 2.72 -3.65 -16.70
N TYR A 110 2.97 -2.34 -16.65
CA TYR A 110 3.08 -1.61 -15.38
C TYR A 110 1.75 -1.60 -14.61
N GLY A 111 0.62 -1.36 -15.28
CA GLY A 111 -0.69 -1.32 -14.61
C GLY A 111 -1.07 -2.65 -13.97
N ASP A 112 -0.87 -3.76 -14.70
CA ASP A 112 -1.11 -5.11 -14.18
C ASP A 112 -0.13 -5.46 -13.04
N PHE A 113 1.13 -5.02 -13.16
CA PHE A 113 2.11 -5.19 -12.10
C PHE A 113 1.74 -4.42 -10.84
N GLU A 114 1.38 -3.14 -10.96
CA GLU A 114 0.98 -2.27 -9.85
C GLU A 114 -0.16 -2.89 -9.06
N HIS A 115 -1.26 -3.24 -9.75
CA HIS A 115 -2.43 -3.82 -9.11
C HIS A 115 -2.09 -5.12 -8.35
N LYS A 116 -1.31 -6.00 -8.99
CA LYS A 116 -0.86 -7.25 -8.38
C LYS A 116 0.09 -7.02 -7.20
N TYR A 117 0.99 -6.05 -7.31
CA TYR A 117 1.94 -5.70 -6.27
C TYR A 117 1.20 -5.23 -5.00
N VAL A 118 0.28 -4.27 -5.14
CA VAL A 118 -0.51 -3.77 -4.01
C VAL A 118 -1.33 -4.90 -3.39
N LYS A 119 -1.98 -5.74 -4.21
CA LYS A 119 -2.76 -6.88 -3.72
C LYS A 119 -1.92 -7.88 -2.92
N ASN A 120 -0.71 -8.21 -3.40
CA ASN A 120 0.21 -9.09 -2.69
C ASN A 120 0.70 -8.46 -1.39
N LYS A 121 0.94 -7.15 -1.37
CA LYS A 121 1.33 -6.43 -0.15
C LYS A 121 0.23 -6.47 0.91
N ILE A 122 -1.05 -6.33 0.51
CA ILE A 122 -2.20 -6.50 1.41
C ILE A 122 -2.26 -7.92 1.95
N VAL A 123 -2.04 -8.92 1.10
CA VAL A 123 -2.01 -10.34 1.49
C VAL A 123 -0.91 -10.58 2.54
N ASP A 124 0.30 -10.08 2.32
CA ASP A 124 1.41 -10.25 3.25
C ASP A 124 1.16 -9.52 4.56
N TRP A 125 0.63 -8.30 4.52
CA TRP A 125 0.15 -7.58 5.71
C TRP A 125 -0.92 -8.37 6.49
N CYS A 126 -1.87 -9.02 5.80
CA CYS A 126 -2.86 -9.86 6.48
C CYS A 126 -2.21 -11.03 7.22
N LYS A 127 -1.23 -11.71 6.58
CA LYS A 127 -0.49 -12.83 7.20
C LYS A 127 0.30 -12.37 8.42
N GLU A 128 1.01 -11.25 8.31
CA GLU A 128 1.83 -10.67 9.39
C GLU A 128 0.99 -10.32 10.63
N ASN A 129 -0.27 -9.93 10.42
CA ASN A 129 -1.19 -9.53 11.49
C ASN A 129 -2.18 -10.64 11.89
N GLY A 130 -2.07 -11.85 11.35
CA GLY A 130 -2.96 -12.97 11.68
C GLY A 130 -4.42 -12.76 11.26
N ILE A 131 -4.66 -11.97 10.21
CA ILE A 131 -6.00 -11.64 9.70
C ILE A 131 -6.43 -12.72 8.70
N ASN A 132 -7.61 -13.30 8.90
CA ASN A 132 -8.23 -14.17 7.90
C ASN A 132 -8.72 -13.35 6.71
N TYR A 133 -8.33 -13.73 5.49
CA TYR A 133 -8.66 -13.00 4.27
C TYR A 133 -9.08 -13.90 3.11
N ALA A 134 -9.83 -13.33 2.17
CA ALA A 134 -10.13 -13.93 0.86
C ALA A 134 -9.80 -12.93 -0.24
N VAL A 135 -9.13 -13.42 -1.29
CA VAL A 135 -8.81 -12.62 -2.48
C VAL A 135 -9.98 -12.74 -3.45
N LYS A 136 -10.60 -11.62 -3.83
CA LYS A 136 -11.64 -11.56 -4.86
C LYS A 136 -11.09 -11.07 -6.20
#